data_AF-A0A3D5JKL7-F1
#
_entry.id   AF-A0A3D5JKL7-F1
#
_cell.length_a   1.000
_cell.length_b   1.000
_cell.length_c   1.000
_cell.angle_alpha   90.00
_cell.angle_beta   90.00
_cell.angle_gamma   90.00
#
_symmetry.space_group_name_H-M   'P 1'
#
loop_
_entity.id
_entity.type
_entity.pdbx_description
1 polymer ?
#
loop_
_entity_poly.entity_id
_entity_poly.type
_entity_poly.pdbx_seq_one_letter_code
_entity_poly.pdbx_strand_id
1 'polypeptide(L)'
;SFWTAAGDIVRANDPHLQGIIVLGKEMPDEQLARVFALSRPEPLVRGFAIGRSIFNEAAKGWFAGTLDDAAAHDKMKAIYQGLIAAWDNAA
;
A
#
# COMPACT_ATOMS: atom_id res chain seq x y z
N SER A 1 -16.03 -1.85 -13.19
CA SER A 1 -14.65 -2.41 -13.19
C SER A 1 -14.59 -3.55 -12.16
N PHE A 2 -13.45 -4.24 -12.01
CA PHE A 2 -13.26 -5.21 -10.90
C PHE A 2 -13.64 -4.58 -9.54
N TRP A 3 -13.21 -3.35 -9.29
CA TRP A 3 -13.46 -2.64 -8.03
C TRP A 3 -14.93 -2.30 -7.81
N THR A 4 -15.67 -1.87 -8.85
CA THR A 4 -17.12 -1.68 -8.76
C THR A 4 -17.82 -2.98 -8.35
N ALA A 5 -17.50 -4.09 -9.03
CA ALA A 5 -18.11 -5.38 -8.75
C ALA A 5 -17.77 -5.89 -7.33
N ALA A 6 -16.53 -5.69 -6.87
CA ALA A 6 -16.14 -5.99 -5.51
C ALA A 6 -16.92 -5.15 -4.49
N GLY A 7 -17.07 -3.84 -4.76
CA GLY A 7 -17.86 -2.95 -3.91
C GLY A 7 -19.33 -3.37 -3.82
N ASP A 8 -19.94 -3.77 -4.94
CA ASP A 8 -21.33 -4.22 -4.98
C ASP A 8 -21.56 -5.52 -4.19
N ILE A 9 -20.62 -6.48 -4.28
CA ILE A 9 -20.66 -7.69 -3.47
C ILE A 9 -20.61 -7.35 -1.99
N VAL A 10 -19.71 -6.45 -1.58
CA VAL A 10 -19.58 -6.05 -0.17
C VAL A 10 -20.84 -5.36 0.32
N ARG A 11 -21.38 -4.38 -0.43
CA ARG A 11 -22.63 -3.68 -0.08
C ARG A 11 -23.81 -4.65 0.11
N ALA A 12 -23.87 -5.72 -0.69
CA ALA A 12 -24.96 -6.69 -0.63
C ALA A 12 -24.84 -7.68 0.55
N ASN A 13 -23.64 -7.90 1.10
CA ASN A 13 -23.38 -8.99 2.05
C ASN A 13 -22.89 -8.53 3.43
N ASP A 14 -22.30 -7.33 3.55
CA ASP A 14 -21.79 -6.81 4.81
C ASP A 14 -22.08 -5.31 4.95
N PRO A 15 -23.24 -4.94 5.51
CA PRO A 15 -23.60 -3.54 5.73
C PRO A 15 -22.76 -2.88 6.85
N HIS A 16 -21.98 -3.64 7.62
CA HIS A 16 -21.17 -3.13 8.73
C HIS A 16 -19.69 -2.91 8.34
N LEU A 17 -19.27 -3.34 7.15
CA LEU A 17 -17.92 -3.14 6.66
C LEU A 17 -17.52 -1.65 6.67
N GLN A 18 -16.34 -1.36 7.21
CA GLN A 18 -15.83 0.00 7.40
C GLN A 18 -14.87 0.45 6.28
N GLY A 19 -14.45 -0.46 5.40
CA GLY A 19 -13.61 -0.15 4.25
C GLY A 19 -12.85 -1.35 3.73
N ILE A 20 -12.30 -1.17 2.53
CA ILE A 20 -11.42 -2.10 1.83
C ILE A 20 -10.03 -1.46 1.79
N ILE A 21 -9.00 -2.26 2.02
CA ILE A 21 -7.60 -1.84 1.90
C ILE A 21 -6.90 -2.65 0.81
N VAL A 22 -6.08 -1.99 0.02
CA VAL A 22 -5.27 -2.60 -1.04
C VAL A 22 -4.01 -3.24 -0.45
N LEU A 23 -3.71 -4.48 -0.82
CA LEU A 23 -2.48 -5.15 -0.43
C LEU A 23 -1.42 -5.04 -1.53
N GLY A 24 -0.19 -4.68 -1.16
CA GLY A 24 0.89 -4.44 -2.12
C GLY A 24 1.52 -5.68 -2.73
N LYS A 25 1.47 -6.85 -2.06
CA LYS A 25 1.97 -8.15 -2.56
C LYS A 25 3.38 -8.14 -3.19
N GLU A 26 4.29 -7.31 -2.69
CA GLU A 26 5.65 -7.14 -3.25
C GLU A 26 5.67 -6.69 -4.73
N MET A 27 4.62 -5.99 -5.17
CA MET A 27 4.57 -5.39 -6.49
C MET A 27 5.62 -4.26 -6.61
N PRO A 28 6.19 -4.05 -7.81
CA PRO A 28 6.96 -2.85 -8.11
C PRO A 28 6.14 -1.58 -7.92
N ASP A 29 6.79 -0.48 -7.54
CA ASP A 29 6.15 0.81 -7.24
C ASP A 29 5.24 1.30 -8.38
N GLU A 30 5.67 1.15 -9.63
CA GLU A 30 4.86 1.56 -10.80
C GLU A 30 3.56 0.74 -10.92
N GLN A 31 3.64 -0.57 -10.67
CA GLN A 31 2.44 -1.42 -10.70
C GLN A 31 1.50 -1.07 -9.55
N LEU A 32 2.06 -0.79 -8.37
CA LEU A 32 1.27 -0.42 -7.22
C LEU A 32 0.53 0.91 -7.42
N ALA A 33 1.20 1.91 -8.01
CA ALA A 33 0.57 3.18 -8.37
C ALA A 33 -0.62 2.99 -9.33
N ARG A 34 -0.49 2.09 -10.32
CA ARG A 34 -1.62 1.73 -11.21
C ARG A 34 -2.76 1.06 -10.45
N VAL A 35 -2.45 0.17 -9.49
CA VAL A 35 -3.48 -0.46 -8.64
C VAL A 35 -4.21 0.59 -7.81
N PHE A 36 -3.49 1.57 -7.24
CA PHE A 36 -4.11 2.69 -6.53
C PHE A 36 -5.07 3.47 -7.43
N ALA A 37 -4.63 3.88 -8.62
CA ALA A 37 -5.47 4.61 -9.58
C ALA A 37 -6.73 3.83 -10.00
N LEU A 38 -6.64 2.51 -10.15
CA LEU A 38 -7.79 1.67 -10.50
C LEU A 38 -8.75 1.44 -9.33
N SER A 39 -8.24 1.42 -8.09
CA SER A 39 -8.99 1.09 -6.89
C SER A 39 -9.68 2.28 -6.24
N ARG A 40 -9.03 3.44 -6.25
CA ARG A 40 -9.45 4.66 -5.55
C ARG A 40 -10.82 5.21 -5.98
N PRO A 41 -11.29 5.03 -7.23
CA PRO A 41 -12.65 5.42 -7.61
C PRO A 41 -13.78 4.62 -6.91
N GLU A 42 -13.49 3.44 -6.33
CA GLU A 42 -14.49 2.67 -5.57
C GLU A 42 -14.61 3.22 -4.13
N PRO A 43 -15.77 3.76 -3.71
CA PRO A 43 -15.92 4.45 -2.41
C PRO A 43 -15.64 3.61 -1.16
N LEU A 44 -15.70 2.28 -1.27
CA LEU A 44 -15.34 1.41 -0.16
C LEU A 44 -13.82 1.25 0.00
N VAL A 45 -12.99 1.58 -0.99
CA VAL A 45 -11.54 1.52 -0.85
C VAL A 45 -11.04 2.74 -0.08
N ARG A 46 -10.42 2.50 1.09
CA ARG A 46 -10.02 3.56 2.04
C ARG A 46 -8.51 3.72 2.21
N GLY A 47 -7.72 2.85 1.61
CA GLY A 47 -6.26 2.92 1.72
C GLY A 47 -5.57 1.65 1.29
N PHE A 48 -4.38 1.43 1.85
CA PHE A 48 -3.53 0.29 1.57
C PHE A 48 -2.89 -0.26 2.86
N ALA A 49 -2.50 -1.54 2.83
CA ALA A 49 -1.65 -2.15 3.83
C ALA A 49 -0.47 -2.84 3.14
N ILE A 50 0.73 -2.30 3.36
CA ILE A 50 1.96 -2.73 2.71
C ILE A 50 3.04 -2.80 3.78
N GLY A 51 3.63 -3.99 3.94
CA GLY A 51 4.66 -4.25 4.95
C GLY A 51 6.01 -4.52 4.30
N ARG A 52 6.20 -5.73 3.76
CA ARG A 52 7.52 -6.21 3.29
C ARG A 52 8.23 -5.25 2.34
N SER A 53 7.52 -4.60 1.41
CA SER A 53 8.13 -3.61 0.50
C SER A 53 8.75 -2.39 1.23
N ILE A 54 8.25 -2.03 2.42
CA ILE A 54 8.78 -0.91 3.21
C ILE A 54 10.07 -1.31 3.94
N PHE A 55 10.07 -2.46 4.63
CA PHE A 55 11.13 -2.79 5.58
C PHE A 55 12.14 -3.85 5.10
N ASN A 56 11.84 -4.68 4.10
CA ASN A 56 12.66 -5.87 3.79
C ASN A 56 14.11 -5.52 3.46
N GLU A 57 14.34 -4.55 2.58
CA GLU A 57 15.71 -4.13 2.21
C GLU A 57 16.42 -3.37 3.34
N ALA A 58 15.68 -2.59 4.15
CA ALA A 58 16.26 -1.94 5.32
C ALA A 58 16.68 -2.96 6.38
N ALA A 59 15.84 -3.96 6.65
CA ALA A 59 16.11 -5.04 7.58
C ALA A 59 17.32 -5.87 7.15
N LYS A 60 17.43 -6.22 5.86
CA LYS A 60 18.61 -6.92 5.33
C LYS A 60 19.91 -6.15 5.57
N GLY A 61 19.93 -4.86 5.25
CA GLY A 61 21.12 -4.02 5.48
C GLY A 61 21.46 -3.86 6.95
N TRP A 62 20.44 -3.69 7.80
CA TRP A 62 20.60 -3.55 9.24
C TRP A 62 21.14 -4.84 9.87
N PHE A 63 20.56 -6.01 9.55
CA PHE A 63 21.07 -7.29 10.04
C PHE A 63 22.48 -7.62 9.54
N ALA A 64 22.85 -7.14 8.35
CA ALA A 64 24.20 -7.30 7.80
C ALA A 64 25.22 -6.31 8.40
N GLY A 65 24.79 -5.36 9.25
CA GLY A 65 25.63 -4.31 9.80
C GLY A 65 26.09 -3.27 8.76
N THR A 66 25.46 -3.23 7.58
CA THR A 66 25.76 -2.25 6.52
C THR A 66 24.89 -1.00 6.61
N LEU A 67 23.81 -1.05 7.40
CA LEU A 67 23.00 0.10 7.80
C LEU A 67 22.98 0.20 9.31
N ASP A 68 23.13 1.41 9.83
CA ASP A 68 22.83 1.72 11.23
C ASP A 68 21.33 1.97 11.42
N ASP A 69 20.92 2.19 12.68
CA ASP A 69 19.52 2.42 13.05
C ASP A 69 18.92 3.63 12.33
N ALA A 70 19.69 4.72 12.19
CA ALA A 70 19.23 5.95 11.56
C ALA A 70 19.01 5.75 10.06
N ALA A 71 19.96 5.11 9.38
CA ALA A 71 19.86 4.80 7.95
C ALA A 71 18.73 3.81 7.65
N ALA A 72 18.52 2.80 8.51
CA ALA A 72 17.40 1.87 8.37
C ALA A 72 16.05 2.59 8.54
N HIS A 73 15.92 3.46 9.55
CA HIS A 73 14.74 4.27 9.78
C HIS A 73 14.43 5.21 8.60
N ASP A 74 15.43 5.97 8.14
CA ASP A 74 15.27 6.93 7.05
C ASP A 74 14.91 6.23 5.73
N LYS A 75 15.47 5.04 5.48
CA LYS A 75 15.12 4.22 4.32
C LYS A 75 13.65 3.78 4.36
N MET A 76 13.18 3.25 5.48
CA MET A 76 11.77 2.85 5.64
C MET A 76 10.82 4.05 5.53
N LYS A 77 11.18 5.18 6.15
CA LYS A 77 10.42 6.43 6.08
C LYS A 77 10.29 6.93 4.64
N ALA A 78 11.38 6.97 3.89
CA ALA A 78 11.36 7.43 2.50
C ALA A 78 10.45 6.56 1.62
N ILE A 79 10.51 5.23 1.78
CA ILE A 79 9.63 4.31 1.04
C ILE A 79 8.17 4.56 1.43
N TYR A 80 7.86 4.65 2.72
CA TYR A 80 6.48 4.86 3.17
C TYR A 80 5.92 6.21 2.69
N GLN A 81 6.71 7.28 2.72
CA GLN A 81 6.34 8.58 2.17
C GLN A 81 6.03 8.50 0.66
N GLY A 82 6.82 7.74 -0.10
CA GLY A 82 6.55 7.49 -1.52
C GLY A 82 5.21 6.79 -1.75
N LEU A 83 4.87 5.80 -0.92
CA LEU A 83 3.59 5.09 -1.00
C LEU A 83 2.39 6.01 -0.68
N ILE A 84 2.53 6.88 0.33
CA ILE A 84 1.51 7.88 0.67
C ILE A 84 1.33 8.84 -0.52
N ALA A 85 2.42 9.38 -1.07
CA ALA A 85 2.35 10.28 -2.22
C ALA A 85 1.71 9.62 -3.44
N ALA A 86 2.05 8.36 -3.74
CA ALA A 86 1.45 7.61 -4.83
C ALA A 86 -0.06 7.37 -4.59
N TRP A 87 -0.47 7.10 -3.35
CA TRP A 87 -1.87 6.97 -2.98
C TRP A 87 -2.62 8.29 -3.17
N ASP A 88 -2.07 9.40 -2.70
CA ASP A 88 -2.71 10.73 -2.78
C ASP A 88 -2.80 11.25 -4.22
N ASN A 89 -1.79 10.98 -5.05
CA ASN A 89 -1.78 11.37 -6.47
C ASN A 89 -2.67 10.49 -7.36
N ALA A 90 -3.14 9.35 -6.86
CA ALA A 90 -4.08 8.49 -7.58
C ALA A 90 -5.53 8.98 -7.52
N ALA A 91 -5.78 10.11 -6.83
CA ALA A 91 -7.09 10.72 -6.61
C ALA A 91 -7.65 11.45 -7.84
#